data_AF-A0A3D2M8U8-F1
#
_entry.id   AF-A0A3D2M8U8-F1
#
_cell.length_a   1.000
_cell.length_b   1.000
_cell.length_c   1.000
_cell.angle_alpha   90.00
_cell.angle_beta   90.00
_cell.angle_gamma   90.00
#
_symmetry.space_group_name_H-M   'P 1'
#
loop_
_entity.id
_entity.type
_entity.pdbx_description
1 polymer ?
#
loop_
_entity_poly.entity_id
_entity_poly.type
_entity_poly.pdbx_seq_one_letter_code
_entity_poly.pdbx_strand_id
1 'polypeptide(L)'
;DSIRAAISPDMNPFKPFLTELKARHEARTNDNPDFVFTRDRLALTQELTHETTISLNEDKRRAQQERIEERQLALENTLRKAKGEEPLAKLEREDETTPHIEDKKIKPEDDAYLSESGRILLDYLGVQNAMAKNNPVEQ
;
A
#
# COMPACT_ATOMS: atom_id res chain seq x y z
N ASP A 1 -5.21 -29.79 -4.24
CA ASP A 1 -4.60 -30.89 -3.49
C ASP A 1 -4.07 -30.36 -2.17
N SER A 2 -4.28 -31.04 -1.05
CA SER A 2 -3.86 -30.59 0.30
C SER A 2 -3.65 -31.80 1.22
N ILE A 3 -2.50 -31.86 1.90
CA ILE A 3 -2.16 -32.92 2.88
C ILE A 3 -2.48 -32.49 4.32
N ARG A 4 -2.57 -33.46 5.23
CA ARG A 4 -2.85 -33.21 6.65
C ARG A 4 -1.73 -32.37 7.29
N ALA A 5 -2.12 -31.34 8.05
CA ALA A 5 -1.19 -30.48 8.76
C ALA A 5 -0.40 -31.24 9.84
N ALA A 6 0.91 -30.96 9.94
CA ALA A 6 1.80 -31.55 10.94
C ALA A 6 1.60 -30.96 12.35
N ILE A 7 1.02 -29.76 12.46
CA ILE A 7 0.74 -29.04 13.71
C ILE A 7 -0.73 -28.63 13.70
N SER A 8 -1.41 -28.70 14.84
CA SER A 8 -2.81 -28.28 14.95
C SER A 8 -2.96 -26.80 14.55
N PRO A 9 -3.91 -26.45 13.65
CA PRO A 9 -4.16 -25.08 13.22
C PRO A 9 -4.70 -24.16 14.35
N ASP A 10 -4.99 -24.69 15.53
CA ASP A 10 -5.63 -23.95 16.63
C ASP A 10 -4.72 -23.00 17.40
N MET A 11 -3.40 -23.01 17.19
CA MET A 11 -2.48 -22.09 17.89
C MET A 11 -2.06 -20.92 16.99
N ASN A 12 -3.03 -20.10 16.54
CA ASN A 12 -2.71 -18.76 16.06
C ASN A 12 -2.93 -17.74 17.20
N PRO A 13 -1.86 -17.30 17.89
CA PRO A 13 -1.98 -16.40 19.04
C PRO A 13 -2.51 -15.01 18.66
N PHE A 14 -2.50 -14.66 17.36
CA PHE A 14 -2.97 -13.37 16.88
C PHE A 14 -4.47 -13.36 16.53
N LYS A 15 -5.07 -14.54 16.31
CA LYS A 15 -6.46 -14.68 15.86
C LYS A 15 -7.48 -13.88 16.68
N PRO A 16 -7.40 -13.79 18.03
CA PRO A 16 -8.35 -12.99 18.82
C PRO A 16 -8.27 -11.48 18.54
N PHE A 17 -7.14 -11.00 18.02
CA PHE A 17 -6.86 -9.57 17.86
C PHE A 17 -7.10 -9.07 16.43
N LEU A 18 -7.16 -9.97 15.43
CA LEU A 18 -7.18 -9.60 14.01
C LEU A 18 -8.32 -8.65 13.65
N THR A 19 -9.53 -8.86 14.18
CA THR A 19 -10.69 -8.01 13.87
C THR A 19 -10.46 -6.56 14.34
N GLU A 20 -10.00 -6.37 15.57
CA GLU A 20 -9.74 -5.06 16.15
C GLU A 20 -8.55 -4.37 15.46
N LEU A 21 -7.45 -5.10 15.24
CA LEU A 21 -6.27 -4.57 14.56
C LEU A 21 -6.60 -4.13 13.14
N LYS A 22 -7.43 -4.89 12.42
CA LYS A 22 -7.90 -4.53 11.09
C LYS A 22 -8.75 -3.27 11.12
N ALA A 23 -9.70 -3.15 12.04
CA ALA A 23 -10.54 -1.95 12.15
C ALA A 23 -9.71 -0.68 12.43
N ARG A 24 -8.72 -0.76 13.33
CA ARG A 24 -7.81 0.36 13.63
C ARG A 24 -6.92 0.73 12.46
N HIS A 25 -6.38 -0.27 11.77
CA HIS A 25 -5.61 -0.07 10.55
C HIS A 25 -6.45 0.63 9.48
N GLU A 26 -7.64 0.11 9.18
CA GLU A 26 -8.55 0.69 8.19
C GLU A 26 -8.91 2.14 8.54
N ALA A 27 -9.19 2.43 9.82
CA ALA A 27 -9.48 3.79 10.26
C ALA A 27 -8.31 4.77 10.03
N ARG A 28 -7.05 4.31 10.18
CA ARG A 28 -5.87 5.16 9.94
C ARG A 28 -5.53 5.32 8.47
N THR A 29 -5.73 4.29 7.67
CA THR A 29 -5.30 4.26 6.28
C THR A 29 -6.36 4.75 5.31
N ASN A 30 -7.64 4.82 5.72
CA ASN A 30 -8.74 5.23 4.85
C ASN A 30 -8.50 6.57 4.16
N ASP A 31 -8.04 7.57 4.92
CA ASP A 31 -7.80 8.95 4.47
C ASP A 31 -6.30 9.29 4.41
N ASN A 32 -5.40 8.32 4.59
CA ASN A 32 -3.97 8.55 4.50
C ASN A 32 -3.56 8.74 3.02
N PRO A 33 -2.90 9.85 2.65
CA PRO A 33 -2.55 10.13 1.26
C PRO A 33 -1.75 9.04 0.55
N ASP A 34 -0.79 8.42 1.23
CA ASP A 34 0.04 7.35 0.66
C ASP A 34 -0.79 6.10 0.35
N PHE A 35 -1.66 5.69 1.28
CA PHE A 35 -2.53 4.53 1.07
C PHE A 35 -3.62 4.78 0.02
N VAL A 36 -4.16 6.00 -0.04
CA VAL A 36 -5.08 6.43 -1.11
C VAL A 36 -4.38 6.34 -2.46
N PHE A 37 -3.18 6.93 -2.58
CA PHE A 37 -2.37 6.87 -3.79
C PHE A 37 -2.07 5.43 -4.22
N THR A 38 -1.65 4.55 -3.31
CA THR A 38 -1.39 3.14 -3.65
C THR A 38 -2.65 2.45 -4.16
N ARG A 39 -3.81 2.64 -3.52
CA ARG A 39 -5.07 2.02 -3.96
C ARG A 39 -5.48 2.50 -5.35
N ASP A 40 -5.37 3.79 -5.60
CA ASP A 40 -5.73 4.37 -6.90
C ASP A 40 -4.75 3.94 -8.00
N ARG A 41 -3.45 3.86 -7.69
CA ARG A 41 -2.43 3.30 -8.58
C ARG A 41 -2.69 1.82 -8.89
N LEU A 42 -3.06 1.03 -7.88
CA LEU A 42 -3.43 -0.38 -8.06
C LEU A 42 -4.65 -0.51 -8.97
N ALA A 43 -5.68 0.33 -8.77
CA ALA A 43 -6.87 0.33 -9.62
C ALA A 43 -6.53 0.65 -11.08
N LEU A 44 -5.68 1.65 -11.33
CA LEU A 44 -5.17 1.96 -12.66
C LEU A 44 -4.40 0.78 -13.26
N THR A 45 -3.50 0.16 -12.50
CA THR A 45 -2.76 -1.02 -12.97
C THR A 45 -3.71 -2.16 -13.33
N GLN A 46 -4.69 -2.45 -12.49
CA GLN A 46 -5.70 -3.49 -12.76
C GLN A 46 -6.45 -3.20 -14.06
N GLU A 47 -6.95 -1.98 -14.24
CA GLU A 47 -7.62 -1.54 -15.47
C GLU A 47 -6.74 -1.79 -16.71
N LEU A 48 -5.47 -1.38 -16.67
CA LEU A 48 -4.54 -1.56 -17.79
C LEU A 48 -4.18 -3.04 -18.03
N THR A 49 -4.06 -3.86 -16.98
CA THR A 49 -3.80 -5.29 -17.13
C THR A 49 -4.99 -6.08 -17.70
N HIS A 50 -6.21 -5.56 -17.55
CA HIS A 50 -7.40 -6.16 -18.17
C HIS A 50 -7.48 -5.91 -19.68
N GLU A 51 -6.70 -4.97 -20.22
CA GLU A 51 -6.60 -4.74 -21.66
C GLU A 51 -5.76 -5.85 -22.32
N THR A 52 -6.44 -6.82 -22.95
CA THR A 52 -5.80 -8.00 -23.58
C THR A 52 -5.51 -7.80 -25.08
N THR A 53 -5.86 -6.64 -25.63
CA THR A 53 -5.70 -6.34 -27.05
C THR A 53 -4.89 -5.07 -27.24
N ILE A 54 -4.01 -5.05 -28.24
CA ILE A 54 -3.17 -3.89 -28.55
C ILE A 54 -3.47 -3.37 -29.95
N SER A 55 -3.63 -2.06 -30.08
CA SER A 55 -3.76 -1.40 -31.40
C SER A 55 -2.40 -1.37 -32.11
N LEU A 56 -2.38 -1.71 -33.41
CA LEU A 56 -1.20 -1.54 -34.27
C LEU A 56 -1.16 -0.17 -34.97
N ASN A 57 -2.21 0.65 -34.83
CA ASN A 57 -2.21 2.01 -35.34
C ASN A 57 -1.41 2.92 -34.39
N GLU A 58 -0.42 3.63 -34.95
CA GLU A 58 0.51 4.49 -34.22
C GLU A 58 -0.20 5.63 -33.48
N ASP A 59 -1.08 6.38 -34.15
CA ASP A 59 -1.77 7.52 -33.55
C ASP A 59 -2.60 7.10 -32.33
N LYS A 60 -3.31 5.96 -32.44
CA LYS A 60 -4.06 5.38 -31.31
C LYS A 60 -3.14 4.98 -30.15
N ARG A 61 -1.97 4.42 -30.44
CA ARG A 61 -0.99 4.01 -29.42
C ARG A 61 -0.40 5.22 -28.71
N ARG A 62 -0.03 6.27 -29.45
CA ARG A 62 0.49 7.53 -28.88
C ARG A 62 -0.55 8.20 -27.99
N ALA A 63 -1.79 8.32 -28.45
CA ALA A 63 -2.87 8.89 -27.66
C ALA A 63 -3.19 8.04 -26.40
N GLN A 64 -3.08 6.71 -26.48
CA GLN A 64 -3.25 5.84 -25.31
C GLN A 64 -2.14 6.07 -24.28
N GLN A 65 -0.89 6.15 -24.74
CA GLN A 65 0.25 6.44 -23.87
C GLN A 65 0.08 7.78 -23.16
N GLU A 66 -0.25 8.85 -23.90
CA GLU A 66 -0.46 10.19 -23.34
C GLU A 66 -1.56 10.18 -22.26
N ARG A 67 -2.69 9.51 -22.51
CA ARG A 67 -3.77 9.37 -21.51
C ARG A 67 -3.32 8.63 -20.25
N ILE A 68 -2.48 7.60 -20.38
CA ILE A 68 -1.95 6.85 -19.23
C ILE A 68 -0.98 7.72 -18.44
N GLU A 69 -0.06 8.41 -19.12
CA GLU A 69 0.90 9.32 -18.49
C GLU A 69 0.19 10.46 -17.75
N GLU A 70 -0.86 11.06 -18.33
CA GLU A 70 -1.69 12.08 -17.67
C GLU A 70 -2.36 11.55 -16.41
N ARG A 71 -2.91 10.33 -16.45
CA ARG A 71 -3.54 9.70 -15.28
C ARG A 71 -2.51 9.43 -14.18
N GLN A 72 -1.35 8.89 -14.53
CA GLN A 72 -0.27 8.65 -13.58
C GLN A 72 0.25 9.95 -12.96
N LEU A 73 0.42 11.00 -13.77
CA LEU A 73 0.83 12.32 -13.30
C LEU A 73 -0.20 12.94 -12.36
N ALA A 74 -1.50 12.77 -12.65
CA ALA A 74 -2.57 13.26 -11.79
C ALA A 74 -2.57 12.57 -10.41
N LEU A 75 -2.31 11.26 -10.36
CA LEU A 75 -2.17 10.52 -9.10
C LEU A 75 -0.97 11.02 -8.30
N GLU A 76 0.20 11.16 -8.93
CA GLU A 76 1.41 11.68 -8.28
C GLU A 76 1.21 13.12 -7.75
N ASN A 77 0.60 13.99 -8.55
CA ASN A 77 0.32 15.36 -8.13
C ASN A 77 -0.73 15.44 -7.01
N THR A 78 -1.65 14.49 -6.95
CA THR A 78 -2.60 14.38 -5.82
C THR A 78 -1.85 14.03 -4.53
N LEU A 79 -0.91 13.07 -4.59
CA LEU A 79 -0.05 12.72 -3.47
C LEU A 79 0.83 13.89 -3.04
N ARG A 80 1.53 14.52 -3.98
CA ARG A 80 2.40 15.68 -3.73
C ARG A 80 1.66 16.82 -3.06
N LYS A 81 0.48 17.18 -3.59
CA LYS A 81 -0.37 18.22 -3.01
C LYS A 81 -0.77 17.88 -1.57
N ALA A 82 -1.12 16.61 -1.30
CA ALA A 82 -1.47 16.17 0.05
C ALA A 82 -0.27 16.20 1.02
N LYS A 83 0.96 16.04 0.50
CA LYS A 83 2.22 16.19 1.26
C LYS A 83 2.75 17.63 1.33
N GLY A 84 2.11 18.58 0.65
CA GLY A 84 2.58 19.96 0.57
C GLY A 84 3.80 20.15 -0.35
N GLU A 85 4.01 19.23 -1.27
CA GLU A 85 5.06 19.28 -2.30
C GLU A 85 4.55 19.94 -3.58
N GLU A 86 5.47 20.51 -4.36
CA GLU A 86 5.15 21.15 -5.63
C GLU A 86 4.72 20.11 -6.70
N PRO A 87 3.60 20.36 -7.42
CA PRO A 87 3.18 19.51 -8.52
C PRO A 87 4.24 19.39 -9.62
N LEU A 88 4.36 18.21 -10.19
CA LEU A 88 5.17 17.95 -11.36
C LEU A 88 4.44 18.39 -12.63
N ALA A 89 5.22 18.95 -13.56
CA ALA A 89 4.75 19.20 -14.92
C ALA A 89 4.67 17.91 -15.75
N LYS A 90 5.58 16.96 -15.50
CA LYS A 90 5.67 15.64 -16.16
C LYS A 90 6.33 14.63 -15.22
N LEU A 91 6.02 13.35 -15.43
CA LEU A 91 6.75 12.26 -14.77
C LEU A 91 8.15 12.13 -15.36
N GLU A 92 9.15 11.83 -14.53
CA GLU A 92 10.45 11.41 -15.04
C GLU A 92 10.28 10.10 -15.81
N ARG A 93 10.77 10.07 -17.05
CA ARG A 93 10.83 8.82 -17.81
C ARG A 93 12.05 8.06 -17.31
N GLU A 94 11.84 6.86 -16.77
CA GLU A 94 12.93 5.91 -16.55
C GLU A 94 13.48 5.50 -17.92
N ASP A 95 14.48 6.23 -18.42
CA ASP A 95 15.25 5.76 -19.58
C ASP A 95 16.03 4.51 -19.14
N GLU A 96 15.94 3.41 -19.90
CA GLU A 96 16.58 2.10 -19.62
C GLU A 96 18.10 2.18 -19.42
N THR A 97 18.73 3.30 -19.79
CA THR A 97 20.17 3.56 -19.68
C THR A 97 20.55 4.30 -18.40
N THR A 98 19.59 4.71 -17.57
CA THR A 98 19.85 5.38 -16.30
C THR A 98 20.28 4.31 -15.29
N PRO A 99 21.55 4.27 -14.84
CA PRO A 99 21.92 3.35 -13.77
C PRO A 99 21.02 3.65 -12.58
N HIS A 100 20.41 2.62 -11.96
CA HIS A 100 19.57 2.74 -10.77
C HIS A 100 20.23 3.71 -9.80
N ILE A 101 19.75 4.96 -9.80
CA ILE A 101 20.28 6.00 -8.94
C ILE A 101 19.88 5.55 -7.54
N GLU A 102 20.92 5.34 -6.73
CA GLU A 102 20.96 4.96 -5.33
C GLU A 102 19.61 5.00 -4.62
N ASP A 103 19.26 3.90 -3.93
CA ASP A 103 18.20 3.86 -2.93
C ASP A 103 18.18 5.19 -2.16
N LYS A 104 17.29 6.11 -2.57
CA LYS A 104 17.05 7.32 -1.79
C LYS A 104 16.73 6.77 -0.42
N LYS A 105 17.57 7.07 0.57
CA LYS A 105 17.33 6.64 1.95
C LYS A 105 16.08 7.38 2.41
N ILE A 106 14.93 6.80 2.11
CA ILE A 106 13.63 7.22 2.60
C ILE A 106 13.75 7.13 4.12
N LYS A 107 13.43 8.22 4.82
CA LYS A 107 13.42 8.15 6.28
C LYS A 107 12.35 7.14 6.68
N PRO A 108 12.57 6.33 7.73
CA PRO A 108 11.57 5.36 8.16
C PRO A 108 10.17 5.96 8.37
N GLU A 109 10.10 7.23 8.78
CA GLU A 109 8.86 7.97 8.98
C GLU A 109 8.12 8.30 7.67
N ASP A 110 8.84 8.39 6.55
CA ASP A 110 8.29 8.71 5.24
C ASP A 110 7.80 7.45 4.49
N ASP A 111 8.13 6.26 4.97
CA ASP A 111 7.59 4.99 4.49
C ASP A 111 6.26 4.68 5.21
N ALA A 112 5.15 4.86 4.48
CA ALA A 112 3.81 4.65 4.99
C ALA A 112 3.54 3.21 5.45
N TYR A 113 4.12 2.21 4.79
CA TYR A 113 3.96 0.80 5.17
C TYR A 113 4.73 0.48 6.44
N LEU A 114 5.97 0.96 6.54
CA LEU A 114 6.80 0.76 7.72
C LEU A 114 6.17 1.46 8.94
N SER A 115 5.75 2.71 8.76
CA SER A 115 5.09 3.50 9.81
C SER A 115 3.79 2.86 10.28
N GLU A 116 2.93 2.40 9.37
CA GLU A 116 1.66 1.75 9.73
C GLU A 116 1.88 0.36 10.35
N SER A 117 2.88 -0.40 9.88
CA SER A 117 3.25 -1.67 10.51
C SER A 117 3.69 -1.48 11.96
N GLY A 118 4.47 -0.42 12.24
CA GLY A 118 4.82 -0.03 13.62
C GLY A 118 3.58 0.28 14.47
N ARG A 119 2.60 1.01 13.92
CA ARG A 119 1.34 1.32 14.62
C ARG A 119 0.50 0.08 14.91
N ILE A 120 0.40 -0.86 13.96
CA ILE A 120 -0.28 -2.15 14.16
C ILE A 120 0.37 -2.95 15.30
N LEU A 121 1.70 -2.96 15.38
CA LEU A 121 2.42 -3.63 16.48
C LEU A 121 2.15 -2.96 17.82
N LEU A 122 2.13 -1.63 17.89
CA LEU A 122 1.78 -0.91 19.11
C LEU A 122 0.32 -1.19 19.55
N ASP A 123 -0.61 -1.23 18.60
CA ASP A 123 -2.01 -1.63 18.88
C ASP A 123 -2.07 -3.05 19.44
N TYR A 124 -1.35 -3.98 18.82
CA TYR A 124 -1.30 -5.37 19.27
C TYR A 124 -0.80 -5.47 20.72
N LEU A 125 0.32 -4.81 21.05
CA LEU A 125 0.83 -4.76 22.43
C LEU A 125 -0.18 -4.14 23.39
N GLY A 126 -0.89 -3.10 22.97
CA GLY A 126 -1.92 -2.44 23.76
C GLY A 126 -3.10 -3.35 24.08
N VAL A 127 -3.67 -4.00 23.06
CA VAL A 127 -4.84 -4.89 23.22
C VAL A 127 -4.46 -6.17 23.96
N GLN A 128 -3.28 -6.73 23.69
CA GLN A 128 -2.77 -7.90 24.42
C GLN A 128 -2.63 -7.61 25.92
N ASN A 129 -2.04 -6.47 26.29
CA ASN A 129 -1.90 -6.06 27.68
C ASN A 129 -3.25 -5.80 28.37
N ALA A 130 -4.21 -5.20 27.66
CA ALA A 130 -5.56 -4.99 28.19
C ALA A 130 -6.28 -6.33 28.44
N MET A 131 -6.16 -7.29 27.52
CA MET A 131 -6.71 -8.64 27.70
C MET A 131 -6.06 -9.39 28.86
N ALA A 132 -4.73 -9.29 29.02
CA ALA A 132 -4.03 -9.90 30.15
C ALA A 132 -4.46 -9.33 31.52
N LYS A 133 -4.79 -8.04 31.60
CA LYS A 133 -5.31 -7.41 32.83
C LYS A 133 -6.76 -7.79 33.12
N ASN A 134 -7.56 -7.98 32.08
CA ASN A 134 -8.99 -8.30 32.21
C ASN A 134 -9.29 -9.79 32.39
N ASN A 135 -8.30 -10.66 32.16
CA ASN A 135 -8.31 -12.07 32.57
C ASN A 135 -7.31 -12.27 33.73
N PRO A 136 -7.65 -11.88 34.97
CA PRO A 136 -6.85 -12.32 36.10
C PRO A 136 -6.96 -13.84 36.15
N VAL A 137 -5.83 -14.52 36.00
CA VAL A 137 -5.74 -15.97 36.21
C VAL A 137 -6.23 -16.23 37.64
N GLU A 138 -7.36 -16.92 37.80
CA GLU A 138 -7.80 -17.46 39.08
C GLU A 138 -6.65 -18.31 39.64
N GLN A 139 -6.14 -17.91 40.80
CA GLN A 139 -5.17 -18.67 41.59
C GLN A 139 -5.87 -19.77 42.39
#